data_AF-A0A938UAB6-F1
#
_entry.id   AF-A0A938UAB6-F1
#
_cell.length_a   1.000
_cell.length_b   1.000
_cell.length_c   1.000
_cell.angle_alpha   90.00
_cell.angle_beta   90.00
_cell.angle_gamma   90.00
#
_symmetry.space_group_name_H-M   'P 1'
#
loop_
_entity.id
_entity.type
_entity.pdbx_description
1 polymer ?
#
loop_
_entity_poly.entity_id
_entity_poly.type
_entity_poly.pdbx_seq_one_letter_code
_entity_poly.pdbx_strand_id
1 'polypeptide(L)'
;MNKKVNIKDIARLANVSHTTVSRALNNKSRIRKETREKILSIAKELGYRPNFVARSLVMKRTKTLGLVITNIANPFYTELA
;
A
#
# COMPACT_ATOMS: atom_id res chain seq x y z
N MET A 1 -8.49 -22.12 0.08
CA MET A 1 -7.53 -21.03 0.34
C MET A 1 -7.98 -19.78 -0.38
N ASN A 2 -8.33 -18.71 0.36
CA ASN A 2 -8.89 -17.50 -0.25
C ASN A 2 -7.78 -16.66 -0.90
N LYS A 3 -7.70 -16.67 -2.24
CA LYS A 3 -6.63 -16.02 -3.00
C LYS A 3 -6.80 -14.50 -2.90
N LYS A 4 -5.95 -13.82 -2.14
CA LYS A 4 -5.92 -12.36 -2.08
C LYS A 4 -5.51 -11.78 -3.44
N VAL A 5 -6.28 -10.80 -3.90
CA VAL A 5 -5.99 -10.04 -5.14
C VAL A 5 -4.61 -9.39 -5.01
N ASN A 6 -3.76 -9.60 -5.99
CA ASN A 6 -2.43 -9.02 -6.04
C ASN A 6 -2.30 -7.99 -7.18
N ILE A 7 -1.18 -7.26 -7.20
CA ILE A 7 -0.95 -6.19 -8.18
C ILE A 7 -0.86 -6.70 -9.63
N LYS A 8 -0.51 -7.98 -9.84
CA LYS A 8 -0.45 -8.62 -11.16
C LYS A 8 -1.85 -8.90 -11.71
N ASP A 9 -2.82 -9.17 -10.83
CA ASP A 9 -4.21 -9.37 -11.23
C ASP A 9 -4.83 -8.06 -11.73
N ILE A 10 -4.59 -6.95 -11.03
CA ILE A 10 -4.98 -5.61 -11.48
C ILE A 10 -4.30 -5.28 -12.82
N ALA A 11 -3.00 -5.58 -12.95
CA ALA A 11 -2.25 -5.32 -14.17
C ALA A 11 -2.84 -6.04 -15.39
N ARG A 12 -3.25 -7.30 -15.21
CA ARG A 12 -3.91 -8.11 -16.24
C ARG A 12 -5.25 -7.49 -16.68
N LEU A 13 -6.08 -7.07 -15.73
CA LEU A 13 -7.39 -6.48 -16.03
C LEU A 13 -7.29 -5.07 -16.63
N ALA A 14 -6.31 -4.28 -16.18
CA ALA A 14 -6.08 -2.94 -16.70
C ALA A 14 -5.36 -2.95 -18.07
N ASN A 15 -4.82 -4.10 -18.50
CA ASN A 15 -3.97 -4.29 -19.67
C ASN A 15 -2.71 -3.40 -19.65
N VAL A 16 -2.01 -3.39 -18.52
CA VAL A 16 -0.77 -2.62 -18.32
C VAL A 16 0.26 -3.46 -17.55
N SER A 17 1.50 -2.99 -17.48
CA SER A 17 2.50 -3.64 -16.63
C SER A 17 2.20 -3.44 -15.13
N HIS A 18 2.65 -4.38 -14.30
CA HIS A 18 2.60 -4.26 -12.84
C HIS A 18 3.37 -3.01 -12.33
N THR A 19 4.38 -2.54 -13.06
CA THR A 19 5.11 -1.30 -12.76
C THR A 19 4.23 -0.06 -12.95
N THR A 20 3.37 -0.05 -13.98
CA THR A 20 2.39 1.02 -14.22
C THR A 20 1.32 1.04 -13.14
N VAL A 21 0.82 -0.13 -12.72
CA VAL A 21 -0.10 -0.23 -11.57
C VAL A 21 0.55 0.29 -10.30
N SER A 22 1.80 -0.12 -10.00
CA SER A 22 2.55 0.36 -8.84
C SER A 22 2.71 1.88 -8.86
N ARG A 23 3.05 2.47 -10.01
CA ARG A 23 3.16 3.93 -10.17
C ARG A 23 1.81 4.64 -9.98
N ALA A 24 0.71 4.09 -10.51
CA ALA A 24 -0.63 4.67 -10.38
C ALA A 24 -1.10 4.69 -8.92
N LEU A 25 -0.90 3.58 -8.20
CA LEU A 25 -1.25 3.45 -6.78
C LEU A 25 -0.38 4.31 -5.86
N ASN A 26 0.89 4.52 -6.22
CA ASN A 26 1.83 5.37 -5.46
C ASN A 26 1.82 6.84 -5.90
N ASN A 27 0.87 7.24 -6.73
CA ASN A 27 0.71 8.61 -7.23
C ASN A 27 1.98 9.22 -7.85
N LYS A 28 2.76 8.43 -8.60
CA LYS A 28 3.97 8.92 -9.26
C LYS A 28 3.62 9.64 -10.58
N SER A 29 4.33 10.73 -10.89
CA SER A 29 4.21 11.42 -12.18
C SER A 29 4.64 10.50 -13.34
N ARG A 30 4.09 10.73 -14.54
CA ARG A 30 4.23 9.93 -15.79
C ARG A 30 3.19 8.82 -16.02
N ILE A 31 1.93 9.02 -15.61
CA ILE A 31 0.79 8.19 -16.04
C ILE A 31 -0.34 9.10 -16.50
N ARG A 32 -0.99 8.74 -17.62
CA ARG A 32 -2.20 9.44 -18.10
C ARG A 32 -3.31 9.35 -17.05
N LYS A 33 -4.03 10.45 -16.84
CA LYS A 33 -5.09 10.54 -15.83
C LYS A 33 -6.13 9.42 -15.99
N GLU A 34 -6.56 9.18 -17.24
CA GLU A 34 -7.48 8.11 -17.63
C GLU A 34 -7.01 6.72 -17.18
N THR A 35 -5.73 6.39 -17.43
CA THR A 35 -5.15 5.09 -17.05
C THR A 35 -5.10 4.94 -15.52
N ARG A 36 -4.78 6.04 -14.81
CA ARG A 36 -4.77 6.04 -13.35
C ARG A 36 -6.16 5.80 -12.78
N GLU A 37 -7.17 6.48 -13.30
CA GLU A 37 -8.57 6.32 -12.90
C GLU A 37 -9.05 4.89 -13.14
N LYS A 38 -8.79 4.34 -14.34
CA LYS A 38 -9.11 2.94 -14.65
C LYS A 38 -8.50 1.97 -13.64
N ILE A 39 -7.23 2.14 -13.30
CA ILE A 39 -6.52 1.27 -12.33
C ILE A 39 -7.13 1.42 -10.92
N LEU A 40 -7.45 2.64 -10.49
CA LEU A 40 -8.05 2.89 -9.18
C LEU A 40 -9.45 2.29 -9.06
N SER A 41 -10.26 2.37 -10.11
CA SER A 41 -11.59 1.73 -10.16
C SER A 41 -11.48 0.22 -10.06
N ILE A 42 -10.64 -0.42 -10.87
CA ILE A 42 -10.40 -1.87 -10.84
C ILE A 42 -9.88 -2.31 -9.45
N ALA A 43 -8.94 -1.56 -8.87
CA ALA A 43 -8.41 -1.87 -7.55
C ALA A 43 -9.50 -1.79 -6.45
N LYS A 44 -10.43 -0.82 -6.57
CA LYS A 44 -11.55 -0.66 -5.65
C LYS A 44 -12.56 -1.80 -5.79
N GLU A 45 -12.95 -2.14 -7.02
CA GLU A 45 -13.88 -3.24 -7.31
C GLU A 45 -13.37 -4.59 -6.79
N LEU A 46 -12.06 -4.85 -6.93
CA LEU A 46 -11.43 -6.07 -6.46
C LEU A 46 -11.10 -6.07 -4.96
N GLY A 47 -11.39 -4.98 -4.24
CA GLY A 47 -11.04 -4.86 -2.82
C GLY A 47 -9.53 -4.95 -2.56
N TYR A 48 -8.70 -4.53 -3.51
CA TYR A 48 -7.25 -4.62 -3.38
C TYR A 48 -6.75 -3.77 -2.22
N ARG A 49 -5.98 -4.41 -1.33
CA ARG A 49 -5.27 -3.75 -0.23
C ARG A 49 -3.77 -3.99 -0.36
N PRO A 50 -2.94 -2.92 -0.39
CA PRO A 50 -1.50 -3.06 -0.41
C PRO A 50 -1.02 -3.89 0.78
N ASN A 51 -0.13 -4.85 0.52
CA ASN A 51 0.56 -5.56 1.59
C ASN A 51 1.76 -4.74 2.06
N PHE A 52 1.62 -4.07 3.20
CA PHE A 52 2.67 -3.22 3.77
C PHE A 52 3.93 -3.98 4.17
N VAL A 53 3.82 -5.24 4.61
CA VAL A 53 4.98 -6.08 4.94
C VAL A 53 5.79 -6.39 3.68
N ALA A 54 5.11 -6.91 2.64
CA ALA A 54 5.76 -7.18 1.35
C ALA A 54 6.38 -5.91 0.74
N ARG A 55 5.68 -4.77 0.85
CA ARG A 55 6.19 -3.48 0.39
C ARG A 55 7.44 -3.05 1.17
N SER A 56 7.45 -3.20 2.49
CA SER A 56 8.58 -2.80 3.33
C SER A 56 9.82 -3.66 3.05
N LEU A 57 9.64 -4.95 2.76
CA LEU A 57 10.70 -5.86 2.34
C LEU A 57 11.34 -5.39 1.03
N VAL A 58 10.53 -5.15 -0.01
CA VAL A 58 11.03 -4.67 -1.32
C VAL A 58 11.69 -3.30 -1.20
N MET A 59 11.13 -2.40 -0.38
CA MET A 59 11.67 -1.05 -0.18
C MET A 59 12.87 -1.03 0.77
N LYS A 60 13.20 -2.14 1.45
CA LYS A 60 14.18 -2.22 2.56
C LYS A 60 13.99 -1.13 3.62
N ARG A 61 12.74 -0.68 3.80
CA ARG A 61 12.39 0.43 4.70
C ARG A 61 10.96 0.25 5.17
N THR A 62 10.77 0.33 6.48
CA THR A 62 9.45 0.37 7.13
C THR A 62 9.04 1.82 7.36
N LYS A 63 7.75 2.06 7.54
CA LYS A 63 7.20 3.34 8.04
C LYS A 63 6.64 3.14 9.46
N THR A 64 7.43 2.49 10.30
CA THR A 64 7.04 2.11 11.66
C THR A 64 7.87 2.91 12.65
N LEU A 65 7.21 3.63 13.55
CA LEU A 65 7.83 4.24 14.72
C LEU A 65 7.72 3.25 15.87
N GLY A 66 8.86 2.93 16.50
CA GLY A 66 8.90 2.11 17.71
C GLY A 66 9.01 3.02 18.91
N LEU A 67 8.09 2.88 19.87
CA LEU A 67 8.13 3.58 21.15
C LEU A 67 8.44 2.56 22.24
N VAL A 68 9.50 2.80 23.01
CA VAL A 68 9.88 1.97 24.16
C VAL A 68 9.67 2.80 25.41
N ILE A 69 8.69 2.39 26.23
CA ILE A 69 8.37 3.02 27.51
C ILE A 69 8.42 1.98 28.61
N THR A 70 8.77 2.40 29.82
CA THR A 70 8.91 1.52 30.98
C THR A 70 7.57 1.03 31.50
N ASN A 71 6.53 1.87 31.47
CA ASN A 71 5.16 1.51 31.84
C ASN A 71 4.13 2.38 31.10
N ILE A 72 3.22 1.74 30.37
CA ILE A 72 2.14 2.41 29.62
C ILE A 72 1.06 3.02 30.53
N ALA A 73 0.94 2.55 31.76
CA ALA A 73 -0.05 3.01 32.73
C ALA A 73 0.43 4.21 33.57
N ASN A 74 1.68 4.66 33.38
CA ASN A 74 2.16 5.86 34.06
C ASN A 74 1.65 7.12 33.32
N PRO A 75 0.84 7.98 33.98
CA PRO A 75 0.22 9.15 33.36
C PRO A 75 1.20 10.08 32.65
N PHE A 76 2.44 10.19 33.15
CA PHE A 76 3.49 11.03 32.56
C PHE A 76 3.89 10.58 31.14
N TYR A 77 3.88 9.27 30.86
CA TYR A 77 4.23 8.75 29.53
C TYR A 77 3.02 8.65 28.61
N THR A 78 1.80 8.57 29.17
CA THR A 78 0.56 8.59 28.38
C THR A 78 0.32 9.95 27.70
N GLU A 79 0.77 11.05 28.32
CA GLU A 79 0.65 12.40 27.73
C GLU A 79 1.71 12.69 26.64
N LEU A 80 2.83 11.94 26.63
CA LEU A 80 3.92 12.11 25.67
C LEU A 80 3.73 11.30 24.38
N ALA A 81 2.88 10.27 24.40
CA ALA A 81 2.65 9.32 23.30
C ALA A 81 1.45 9.72 22.42
#